data_AF-A0A5S9M680-F1
#
_entry.id   AF-A0A5S9M680-F1
#
_cell.length_a   1.000
_cell.length_b   1.000
_cell.length_c   1.000
_cell.angle_alpha   90.00
_cell.angle_beta   90.00
_cell.angle_gamma   90.00
#
_symmetry.space_group_name_H-M   'P 1'
#
loop_
_entity.id
_entity.type
_entity.pdbx_description
1 polymer ?
#
loop_
_entity_poly.entity_id
_entity_poly.type
_entity_poly.pdbx_seq_one_letter_code
_entity_poly.pdbx_strand_id
1 'polypeptide(L)'
;MSDSSKKKTNQARPSTDVAQHLVNVTEHVADVNDATAIVIGRYAVVGIDVKDDLDRSKVETIKYSVAKALRNDPEGANAVVVADPDTVSRLKEMGKEIQAGRPVSGIMDELAAIVGRVMPEMPRNEIERNEKKTRQMIRIISSKNRIKSS
;
A
#
# COMPACT_ATOMS: atom_id res chain seq x y z
N MET A 1 -23.77 -41.82 12.30
CA MET A 1 -22.65 -41.51 11.38
C MET A 1 -22.87 -40.10 10.85
N SER A 2 -22.00 -39.18 11.25
CA SER A 2 -22.15 -37.74 11.01
C SER A 2 -21.46 -37.37 9.70
N ASP A 3 -22.25 -37.02 8.68
CA ASP A 3 -21.74 -36.30 7.52
C ASP A 3 -21.91 -34.80 7.80
N SER A 4 -20.82 -34.18 8.27
CA SER A 4 -20.71 -32.73 8.36
C SER A 4 -19.69 -32.26 7.35
N SER A 5 -20.21 -32.02 6.14
CA SER A 5 -19.66 -31.22 5.06
C SER A 5 -18.77 -30.07 5.59
N LYS A 6 -17.45 -30.18 5.36
CA LYS A 6 -16.48 -29.12 5.63
C LYS A 6 -16.80 -27.88 4.79
N LYS A 7 -17.45 -26.91 5.42
CA LYS A 7 -17.59 -25.54 4.92
C LYS A 7 -16.19 -24.92 4.81
N LYS A 8 -15.66 -24.75 3.58
CA LYS A 8 -14.45 -23.94 3.33
C LYS A 8 -14.70 -22.54 3.89
N THR A 9 -14.07 -22.20 5.00
CA THR A 9 -14.01 -20.82 5.48
C THR A 9 -13.04 -20.07 4.57
N ASN A 10 -13.57 -19.13 3.78
CA ASN A 10 -12.78 -18.10 3.10
C ASN A 10 -12.09 -17.25 4.18
N GLN A 11 -10.93 -17.70 4.70
CA GLN A 11 -10.15 -16.92 5.63
C GLN A 11 -9.39 -15.87 4.83
N ALA A 12 -9.70 -14.60 5.07
CA ALA A 12 -8.91 -13.49 4.54
C ALA A 12 -7.47 -13.65 5.03
N ARG A 13 -6.50 -13.56 4.13
CA ARG A 13 -5.08 -13.67 4.48
C ARG A 13 -4.71 -12.54 5.45
N PRO A 14 -3.79 -12.79 6.41
CA PRO A 14 -3.25 -11.75 7.28
C PRO A 14 -2.70 -10.58 6.45
N SER A 15 -2.87 -9.36 6.95
CA SER A 15 -2.38 -8.15 6.27
C SER A 15 -0.86 -8.15 6.07
N THR A 16 -0.12 -8.83 6.96
CA THR A 16 1.33 -9.04 6.86
C THR A 16 1.70 -9.92 5.67
N ASP A 17 0.94 -11.00 5.44
CA ASP A 17 1.18 -11.93 4.33
C ASP A 17 0.91 -11.24 2.99
N VAL A 18 -0.17 -10.45 2.94
CA VAL A 18 -0.49 -9.62 1.79
C VAL A 18 0.61 -8.57 1.58
N ALA A 19 1.04 -7.87 2.62
CA ALA A 19 2.11 -6.87 2.51
C ALA A 19 3.40 -7.49 1.93
N GLN A 20 3.82 -8.65 2.44
CA GLN A 20 4.99 -9.34 1.93
C GLN A 20 4.82 -9.80 0.47
N HIS A 21 3.62 -10.28 0.11
CA HIS A 21 3.31 -10.62 -1.28
C HIS A 21 3.45 -9.41 -2.21
N LEU A 22 2.91 -8.25 -1.82
CA LEU A 22 3.00 -7.02 -2.62
C LEU A 22 4.44 -6.49 -2.74
N VAL A 23 5.25 -6.62 -1.69
CA VAL A 23 6.70 -6.34 -1.74
C VAL A 23 7.35 -7.24 -2.78
N ASN A 24 7.13 -8.55 -2.70
CA ASN A 24 7.70 -9.50 -3.65
C ASN A 24 7.30 -9.18 -5.09
N VAL A 25 6.01 -8.94 -5.37
CA VAL A 25 5.54 -8.56 -6.72
C VAL A 25 6.25 -7.31 -7.24
N THR A 26 6.48 -6.35 -6.35
CA THR A 26 7.08 -5.05 -6.69
C THR A 26 8.57 -5.16 -6.99
N GLU A 27 9.32 -5.92 -6.19
CA GLU A 27 10.77 -6.11 -6.37
C GLU A 27 11.13 -6.89 -7.64
N HIS A 28 10.18 -7.62 -8.24
CA HIS A 28 10.38 -8.27 -9.55
C HIS A 28 10.32 -7.28 -10.73
N VAL A 29 9.93 -6.03 -10.51
CA VAL A 29 9.92 -5.01 -11.55
C VAL A 29 11.34 -4.47 -11.74
N ALA A 30 11.78 -4.39 -13.00
CA ALA A 30 13.12 -3.90 -13.32
C ALA A 30 13.37 -2.49 -12.75
N ASP A 31 14.60 -2.29 -12.26
CA ASP A 31 15.11 -1.05 -11.67
C ASP A 31 14.49 -0.67 -10.30
N VAL A 32 13.64 -1.52 -9.73
CA VAL A 32 13.31 -1.49 -8.30
C VAL A 32 14.45 -2.14 -7.51
N ASN A 33 14.94 -1.45 -6.49
CA ASN A 33 16.01 -1.92 -5.60
C ASN A 33 15.45 -2.56 -4.33
N ASP A 34 14.42 -1.93 -3.75
CA ASP A 34 13.77 -2.37 -2.51
C ASP A 34 12.30 -1.88 -2.49
N ALA A 35 11.45 -2.54 -1.72
CA ALA A 35 10.05 -2.15 -1.59
C ALA A 35 9.53 -2.29 -0.15
N THR A 36 8.47 -1.54 0.16
CA THR A 36 7.77 -1.67 1.43
C THR A 36 6.28 -1.50 1.21
N ALA A 37 5.46 -2.32 1.88
CA ALA A 37 4.02 -2.25 1.77
C ALA A 37 3.34 -2.18 3.14
N ILE A 38 2.33 -1.31 3.25
CA ILE A 38 1.40 -1.28 4.38
C ILE A 38 -0.02 -1.56 3.87
N VAL A 39 -0.68 -2.55 4.47
CA VAL A 39 -2.03 -3.00 4.06
C VAL A 39 -3.07 -2.55 5.07
N ILE A 40 -4.13 -1.89 4.59
CA ILE A 40 -5.26 -1.41 5.39
C ILE A 40 -6.57 -1.88 4.76
N GLY A 41 -7.18 -2.91 5.36
CA GLY A 41 -8.41 -3.49 4.83
C GLY A 41 -8.16 -4.11 3.45
N ARG A 42 -8.74 -3.51 2.41
CA ARG A 42 -8.62 -3.98 1.01
C ARG A 42 -7.63 -3.18 0.16
N TYR A 43 -6.93 -2.24 0.78
CA TYR A 43 -6.08 -1.26 0.13
C TYR A 43 -4.64 -1.43 0.63
N ALA A 44 -3.68 -1.00 -0.18
CA ALA A 44 -2.27 -1.01 0.19
C ALA A 44 -1.58 0.30 -0.22
N VAL A 45 -0.57 0.70 0.54
CA VAL A 45 0.39 1.74 0.15
C VAL A 45 1.73 1.05 -0.03
N VAL A 46 2.32 1.19 -1.22
CA VAL A 46 3.57 0.55 -1.61
C VAL A 46 4.60 1.64 -1.91
N GLY A 47 5.66 1.69 -1.11
CA GLY A 47 6.84 2.50 -1.38
C GLY A 47 7.84 1.71 -2.22
N ILE A 48 8.40 2.36 -3.24
CA ILE A 48 9.45 1.81 -4.07
C ILE A 48 10.73 2.63 -3.93
N ASP A 49 11.82 1.92 -3.68
CA ASP A 49 13.17 2.43 -3.79
C ASP A 49 13.71 2.00 -5.15
N VAL A 50 14.24 2.93 -5.93
CA VAL A 50 14.73 2.68 -7.29
C VAL A 50 16.24 2.91 -7.31
N LYS A 51 16.91 2.39 -8.32
CA LYS A 51 18.37 2.59 -8.46
C LYS A 51 18.73 4.09 -8.45
N ASP A 52 19.88 4.40 -7.89
CA ASP A 52 20.43 5.76 -7.88
C ASP A 52 20.63 6.30 -9.31
N ASP A 53 20.71 7.63 -9.43
CA ASP A 53 20.98 8.38 -10.67
C ASP A 53 19.94 8.25 -11.80
N LEU A 54 18.73 7.79 -11.50
CA LEU A 54 17.63 7.79 -12.46
C LEU A 54 16.96 9.17 -12.55
N ASP A 55 16.77 9.65 -13.78
CA ASP A 55 16.00 10.87 -14.00
C ASP A 55 14.52 10.67 -13.64
N ARG A 56 13.81 11.79 -13.39
CA ARG A 56 12.39 11.78 -13.01
C ARG A 56 11.50 11.03 -14.00
N SER A 57 11.78 11.08 -15.30
CA SER A 57 10.96 10.42 -16.32
C SER A 57 11.08 8.90 -16.27
N LYS A 58 12.29 8.41 -15.96
CA LYS A 58 12.58 7.00 -15.74
C LYS A 58 11.95 6.51 -14.44
N VAL A 59 12.00 7.28 -13.36
CA VAL A 59 11.29 6.98 -12.10
C VAL A 59 9.78 6.86 -12.31
N GLU A 60 9.17 7.80 -13.06
CA GLU A 60 7.74 7.73 -13.40
C GLU A 60 7.39 6.48 -14.22
N THR A 61 8.26 6.08 -15.15
CA THR A 61 8.09 4.85 -15.95
C THR A 61 8.15 3.58 -15.08
N ILE A 62 9.04 3.55 -14.09
CA ILE A 62 9.13 2.45 -13.13
C ILE A 62 7.87 2.42 -12.25
N LYS A 63 7.45 3.57 -11.71
CA LYS A 63 6.21 3.70 -10.92
C LYS A 63 4.99 3.20 -11.69
N TYR A 64 4.88 3.54 -12.97
CA TYR A 64 3.82 3.03 -13.85
C TYR A 64 3.89 1.50 -14.01
N SER A 65 5.09 0.95 -14.20
CA SER A 65 5.31 -0.48 -14.36
C SER A 65 4.91 -1.27 -13.10
N VAL A 66 5.29 -0.76 -11.93
CA VAL A 66 4.88 -1.30 -10.62
C VAL A 66 3.37 -1.21 -10.44
N ALA A 67 2.77 -0.03 -10.69
CA ALA A 67 1.33 0.14 -10.58
C ALA A 67 0.55 -0.79 -11.52
N LYS A 68 1.09 -1.11 -12.69
CA LYS A 68 0.52 -2.09 -13.62
C LYS A 68 0.65 -3.52 -13.10
N ALA A 69 1.81 -3.90 -12.56
CA ALA A 69 2.02 -5.22 -11.98
C ALA A 69 1.04 -5.46 -10.80
N LEU A 70 0.97 -4.52 -9.87
CA LEU A 70 0.06 -4.59 -8.72
C LEU A 70 -1.41 -4.57 -9.12
N ARG A 71 -1.79 -3.80 -10.15
CA ARG A 71 -3.18 -3.78 -10.65
C ARG A 71 -3.63 -5.13 -11.20
N ASN A 72 -2.71 -5.89 -11.79
CA ASN A 72 -2.99 -7.23 -12.32
C ASN A 72 -2.95 -8.31 -11.23
N ASP A 73 -2.46 -7.97 -10.03
CA ASP A 73 -2.45 -8.83 -8.87
C ASP A 73 -3.76 -8.69 -8.08
N PRO A 74 -4.44 -9.81 -7.71
CA PRO A 74 -5.69 -9.75 -6.96
C PRO A 74 -5.58 -9.03 -5.60
N GLU A 75 -4.44 -9.14 -4.93
CA GLU A 75 -4.18 -8.51 -3.63
C GLU A 75 -3.68 -7.06 -3.81
N GLY A 76 -3.04 -6.76 -4.95
CA GLY A 76 -2.51 -5.44 -5.30
C GLY A 76 -3.48 -4.51 -6.03
N ALA A 77 -4.67 -4.97 -6.41
CA ALA A 77 -5.62 -4.24 -7.26
C ALA A 77 -6.07 -2.85 -6.74
N ASN A 78 -5.84 -2.56 -5.46
CA ASN A 78 -6.12 -1.27 -4.82
C ASN A 78 -4.87 -0.65 -4.16
N ALA A 79 -3.68 -1.00 -4.64
CA ALA A 79 -2.44 -0.42 -4.16
C ALA A 79 -2.21 0.99 -4.73
N VAL A 80 -1.61 1.85 -3.91
CA VAL A 80 -1.06 3.16 -4.31
C VAL A 80 0.45 3.06 -4.25
N VAL A 81 1.15 3.52 -5.29
CA VAL A 81 2.60 3.45 -5.39
C VAL A 81 3.22 4.82 -5.14
N VAL A 82 4.25 4.88 -4.30
CA VAL A 82 5.03 6.10 -4.00
C VAL A 82 6.51 5.83 -4.22
N ALA A 83 7.24 6.82 -4.73
CA ALA A 83 8.67 6.70 -5.04
C ALA A 83 9.51 7.87 -4.48
N ASP A 84 8.88 8.82 -3.81
CA ASP A 84 9.57 9.92 -3.13
C ASP A 84 10.43 9.36 -1.98
N PRO A 85 11.77 9.56 -1.97
CA PRO A 85 12.67 8.93 -1.00
C PRO A 85 12.31 9.20 0.46
N ASP A 86 11.87 10.44 0.76
CA ASP A 86 11.45 10.83 2.11
C ASP A 86 10.19 10.05 2.51
N THR A 87 9.20 10.01 1.62
CA THR A 87 7.94 9.27 1.85
C THR A 87 8.18 7.76 1.99
N VAL A 88 9.06 7.18 1.17
CA VAL A 88 9.43 5.75 1.24
C VAL A 88 10.13 5.43 2.56
N SER A 89 11.05 6.30 3.00
CA SER A 89 11.73 6.17 4.29
C SER A 89 10.73 6.20 5.45
N ARG A 90 9.75 7.10 5.41
CA ARG A 90 8.67 7.15 6.40
C ARG A 90 7.80 5.89 6.40
N LEU A 91 7.44 5.36 5.24
CA LEU A 91 6.70 4.09 5.16
C LEU A 91 7.49 2.91 5.75
N LYS A 92 8.80 2.84 5.50
CA LYS A 92 9.71 1.84 6.09
C LYS A 92 9.73 1.93 7.62
N GLU A 93 9.84 3.14 8.17
CA GLU A 93 9.78 3.38 9.61
C GLU A 93 8.45 2.90 10.22
N MET A 94 7.32 3.31 9.63
CA MET A 94 5.99 2.89 10.08
C MET A 94 5.82 1.37 10.06
N GLY A 95 6.30 0.69 9.01
CA GLY A 95 6.28 -0.77 8.92
C GLY A 95 7.02 -1.43 10.07
N LYS A 96 8.21 -0.93 10.44
CA LYS A 96 8.99 -1.40 11.60
C LYS A 96 8.26 -1.16 12.91
N GLU A 97 7.64 0.00 13.08
CA GLU A 97 6.87 0.34 14.28
C GLU A 97 5.64 -0.55 14.46
N ILE A 98 4.92 -0.86 13.38
CA ILE A 98 3.79 -1.80 13.37
C ILE A 98 4.27 -3.20 13.77
N GLN A 99 5.38 -3.68 13.20
CA GLN A 99 5.96 -4.98 13.53
C GLN A 99 6.42 -5.06 14.99
N ALA A 100 6.92 -3.96 15.54
CA ALA A 100 7.34 -3.84 16.94
C ALA A 100 6.15 -3.73 17.93
N GLY A 101 4.91 -3.75 17.45
CA GLY A 101 3.72 -3.67 18.29
C GLY A 101 3.41 -2.28 18.85
N ARG A 102 3.96 -1.21 18.25
CA ARG A 102 3.65 0.17 18.66
C ARG A 102 2.17 0.52 18.42
N PRO A 103 1.61 1.48 19.19
CA PRO A 103 0.22 1.89 19.02
C PRO A 103 -0.07 2.35 17.59
N VAL A 104 -0.97 1.62 16.92
CA VAL A 104 -1.30 1.83 15.51
C VAL A 104 -1.96 3.19 15.25
N SER A 105 -2.57 3.84 16.24
CA SER A 105 -3.28 5.12 16.05
C SER A 105 -2.36 6.25 15.54
N GLY A 106 -1.19 6.45 16.15
CA GLY A 106 -0.24 7.49 15.70
C GLY A 106 0.30 7.21 14.29
N ILE A 107 0.60 5.95 14.00
CA ILE A 107 1.08 5.50 12.69
C ILE A 107 0.01 5.72 11.60
N MET A 108 -1.27 5.53 11.92
CA MET A 108 -2.36 5.73 10.97
C MET A 108 -2.54 7.21 10.58
N ASP A 109 -2.27 8.16 11.48
CA ASP A 109 -2.35 9.59 11.17
C ASP A 109 -1.24 10.02 10.21
N GLU A 110 -0.02 9.55 10.44
CA GLU A 110 1.10 9.79 9.51
C GLU A 110 0.84 9.15 8.14
N LEU A 111 0.31 7.93 8.11
CA LEU A 111 -0.06 7.26 6.88
C LEU A 111 -1.17 8.00 6.12
N ALA A 112 -2.16 8.56 6.82
CA ALA A 112 -3.18 9.42 6.21
C ALA A 112 -2.56 10.66 5.58
N ALA A 113 -1.59 11.29 6.24
CA ALA A 113 -0.88 12.46 5.72
C ALA A 113 -0.08 12.13 4.45
N ILE A 114 0.60 10.98 4.41
CA ILE A 114 1.31 10.49 3.21
C ILE A 114 0.33 10.29 2.05
N VAL A 115 -0.76 9.55 2.27
CA VAL A 115 -1.75 9.29 1.21
C VAL A 115 -2.37 10.61 0.72
N GLY A 116 -2.63 11.56 1.63
CA GLY A 116 -3.15 12.88 1.30
C GLY A 116 -2.20 13.73 0.44
N ARG A 117 -0.87 13.60 0.62
CA ARG A 117 0.14 14.31 -0.19
C ARG A 117 0.32 13.69 -1.58
N VAL A 118 0.20 12.38 -1.71
CA VAL A 118 0.43 11.67 -2.99
C VAL A 118 -0.77 11.80 -3.94
N MET A 119 -1.98 11.95 -3.37
CA MET A 119 -3.23 12.12 -4.13
C MET A 119 -3.23 13.19 -5.24
N PRO A 120 -2.65 14.40 -5.07
CA PRO A 120 -2.72 15.48 -6.05
C PRO A 120 -1.74 15.35 -7.22
N GLU A 121 -0.78 14.43 -7.16
CA GLU A 121 0.37 14.39 -8.08
C GLU A 121 0.22 13.39 -9.25
N MET A 122 -0.92 12.70 -9.35
CA MET A 122 -1.17 11.71 -10.40
C MET A 122 -1.72 12.36 -11.69
N PRO A 123 -1.42 11.84 -12.91
CA PRO A 123 -1.95 12.37 -14.17
C PRO A 123 -3.46 12.08 -14.39
N ARG A 124 -4.19 13.06 -14.97
CA ARG A 124 -5.68 13.17 -15.01
C ARG A 124 -6.46 11.95 -15.51
N ASN A 125 -5.88 11.09 -16.33
CA ASN A 125 -6.51 9.89 -16.88
C ASN A 125 -6.53 8.69 -15.90
N GLU A 126 -5.57 8.62 -14.97
CA GLU A 126 -5.57 7.61 -13.89
C GLU A 126 -6.29 8.10 -12.63
N ILE A 127 -6.44 9.42 -12.51
CA ILE A 127 -7.10 10.12 -11.40
C ILE A 127 -8.53 9.61 -11.19
N GLU A 128 -9.45 9.64 -12.15
CA GLU A 128 -10.88 9.40 -11.85
C GLU A 128 -11.20 8.01 -11.24
N ARG A 129 -10.51 6.96 -11.70
CA ARG A 129 -10.75 5.58 -11.23
C ARG A 129 -10.06 5.30 -9.90
N ASN A 130 -8.84 5.81 -9.72
CA ASN A 130 -8.07 5.61 -8.49
C ASN A 130 -8.52 6.59 -7.39
N GLU A 131 -8.97 7.80 -7.72
CA GLU A 131 -9.46 8.79 -6.76
C GLU A 131 -10.59 8.26 -5.87
N LYS A 132 -11.59 7.56 -6.43
CA LYS A 132 -12.70 7.01 -5.63
C LYS A 132 -12.18 6.00 -4.61
N LYS A 133 -11.22 5.15 -5.02
CA LYS A 133 -10.56 4.16 -4.17
C LYS A 133 -9.71 4.84 -3.09
N THR A 134 -8.89 5.80 -3.48
CA THR A 134 -7.99 6.50 -2.56
C THR A 134 -8.77 7.39 -1.58
N ARG A 135 -9.85 8.07 -2.01
CA ARG A 135 -10.75 8.81 -1.10
C ARG A 135 -11.44 7.89 -0.10
N GLN A 136 -11.82 6.68 -0.52
CA GLN A 136 -12.35 5.68 0.41
C GLN A 136 -11.29 5.19 1.39
N MET A 137 -10.05 4.98 0.95
CA MET A 137 -8.92 4.64 1.82
C MET A 137 -8.70 5.72 2.90
N ILE A 138 -8.60 7.00 2.51
CA ILE A 138 -8.47 8.10 3.49
C ILE A 138 -9.63 8.08 4.48
N ARG A 139 -10.88 7.94 4.01
CA ARG A 139 -12.04 7.86 4.90
C ARG A 139 -11.94 6.71 5.90
N ILE A 140 -11.45 5.54 5.46
CA ILE A 140 -11.27 4.37 6.33
C ILE A 140 -10.21 4.66 7.40
N ILE A 141 -9.06 5.23 7.00
CA ILE A 141 -7.99 5.58 7.93
C ILE A 141 -8.49 6.58 8.97
N SER A 142 -9.14 7.67 8.55
CA SER A 142 -9.71 8.67 9.45
C SER A 142 -10.82 8.12 10.36
N SER A 143 -11.65 7.19 9.88
CA SER A 143 -12.70 6.56 10.71
C SER A 143 -12.14 5.64 11.79
N LYS A 144 -11.04 4.90 11.49
CA LYS A 144 -10.43 3.99 12.45
C LYS A 144 -9.78 4.74 13.62
N ASN A 145 -9.29 5.96 13.37
CA ASN A 145 -8.71 6.77 14.43
C ASN A 145 -9.78 7.29 15.41
N ARG A 146 -10.98 7.63 14.92
CA ARG A 146 -12.12 8.11 15.75
C ARG A 146 -12.73 7.05 16.66
N ILE A 147 -12.64 5.76 16.34
CA ILE A 147 -13.32 4.70 17.11
C ILE A 147 -12.50 4.25 18.34
N LYS A 148 -11.18 4.50 18.36
CA LYS A 148 -10.30 4.10 19.49
C LYS A 148 -10.04 5.20 20.53
N SER A 149 -10.63 6.38 20.33
CA SER A 149 -10.51 7.54 21.24
C SER A 149 -11.78 7.75 22.10
N SER A 150 -12.63 6.73 22.23
CA SER A 150 -13.82 6.70 23.10
C SER A 150 -13.84 5.47 24.00
#